data_AF-A0A6V7LZR0-F1
#
_entry.id   AF-A0A6V7LZR0-F1
#
_cell.length_a   1.000
_cell.length_b   1.000
_cell.length_c   1.000
_cell.angle_alpha   90.00
_cell.angle_beta   90.00
_cell.angle_gamma   90.00
#
_symmetry.space_group_name_H-M   'P 1'
#
loop_
_entity.id
_entity.type
_entity.pdbx_description
1 polymer ?
#
loop_
_entity_poly.entity_id
_entity_poly.type
_entity_poly.pdbx_seq_one_letter_code
_entity_poly.pdbx_strand_id
1 'polypeptide(L)' 'GGLKAVVWTDTIQTIVMFSGVIIVAILGTIKVGGIGEVWRRNSGSGRIEFF' A
#
# COMPACT_ATOMS: atom_id res chain seq x y z
N GLY A 1 -29.25 -7.74 18.62
CA GLY A 1 -28.71 -7.47 17.28
C GLY A 1 -27.65 -6.37 17.27
N GLY A 2 -26.71 -6.34 18.23
CA GLY A 2 -25.64 -5.32 18.27
C GLY A 2 -24.30 -5.83 17.71
N LEU A 3 -23.85 -6.99 18.19
CA LEU A 3 -22.53 -7.52 17.83
C LEU A 3 -22.35 -7.79 16.32
N LYS A 4 -23.40 -8.28 15.63
CA LYS A 4 -23.38 -8.52 14.18
C LYS A 4 -23.24 -7.22 13.37
N ALA A 5 -23.84 -6.12 13.84
CA ALA A 5 -23.71 -4.82 13.18
C ALA A 5 -22.29 -4.26 13.33
N VAL A 6 -21.68 -4.44 14.51
CA VAL A 6 -20.29 -4.02 14.77
C VAL A 6 -19.30 -4.83 13.92
N VAL A 7 -19.49 -6.15 13.82
CA VAL A 7 -18.63 -7.00 12.97
C VAL A 7 -18.72 -6.60 11.50
N TRP A 8 -19.91 -6.22 11.03
CA TRP A 8 -20.09 -5.74 9.65
C TRP A 8 -19.34 -4.42 9.41
N THR A 9 -19.45 -3.46 10.33
CA THR A 9 -18.73 -2.18 10.21
C THR A 9 -17.21 -2.36 10.30
N ASP A 10 -16.73 -3.26 11.14
CA ASP A 10 -15.29 -3.56 11.30
C ASP A 10 -14.69 -4.21 10.05
N THR A 11 -15.45 -5.10 9.40
CA THR A 11 -15.05 -5.73 8.14
C THR A 11 -14.90 -4.70 7.02
N ILE A 12 -15.89 -3.82 6.85
CA ILE A 12 -15.85 -2.77 5.83
C ILE A 12 -14.72 -1.78 6.12
N GLN A 13 -14.54 -1.38 7.39
CA GLN A 13 -13.45 -0.50 7.80
C GLN A 13 -12.08 -1.11 7.44
N THR A 14 -11.89 -2.40 7.73
CA THR A 14 -10.63 -3.10 7.41
C THR A 14 -10.37 -3.12 5.89
N ILE A 15 -11.39 -3.38 5.08
CA ILE A 15 -11.28 -3.35 3.61
C ILE A 15 -10.90 -1.95 3.11
N VAL A 16 -11.53 -0.91 3.65
CA VAL A 16 -11.25 0.49 3.27
C VAL A 16 -9.83 0.90 3.67
N MET A 17 -9.37 0.49 4.85
CA MET A 17 -8.01 0.75 5.32
C MET A 17 -6.95 0.09 4.41
N PHE A 18 -7.13 -1.20 4.10
CA PHE A 18 -6.19 -1.93 3.23
C PHE A 18 -6.18 -1.38 1.81
N SER A 19 -7.35 -1.09 1.24
CA SER A 19 -7.44 -0.51 -0.11
C SER A 19 -6.79 0.87 -0.18
N GLY A 20 -6.92 1.70 0.85
CA GLY A 20 -6.22 2.99 0.94
C GLY A 20 -4.70 2.85 0.83
N VAL A 21 -4.11 1.90 1.56
CA VAL A 21 -2.65 1.63 1.49
C VAL A 21 -2.25 1.18 0.09
N ILE A 22 -3.00 0.27 -0.53
CA ILE A 22 -2.74 -0.23 -1.88
C ILE A 22 -2.81 0.91 -2.90
N ILE A 23 -3.85 1.74 -2.82
CA ILE A 23 -4.04 2.89 -3.73
C ILE A 23 -2.89 3.88 -3.59
N VAL A 24 -2.51 4.23 -2.35
CA VAL A 24 -1.39 5.14 -2.09
C VAL A 24 -0.08 4.57 -2.61
N ALA A 25 0.17 3.27 -2.43
CA ALA A 25 1.36 2.60 -2.95
C ALA A 25 1.41 2.62 -4.48
N ILE A 26 0.29 2.33 -5.16
CA ILE A 26 0.20 2.34 -6.62
C ILE A 26 0.37 3.77 -7.15
N LEU A 27 -0.39 4.74 -6.63
CA LEU A 27 -0.33 6.13 -7.07
C LEU A 27 1.04 6.75 -6.80
N GLY A 28 1.63 6.48 -5.64
CA GLY A 28 2.98 6.88 -5.29
C GLY A 28 4.00 6.30 -6.29
N THR A 29 3.85 5.03 -6.63
CA THR A 29 4.72 4.35 -7.61
C THR A 29 4.56 4.92 -9.01
N ILE A 30 3.34 5.17 -9.49
CA ILE A 30 3.07 5.81 -10.79
C ILE A 30 3.67 7.22 -10.82
N LYS A 31 3.46 8.02 -9.76
CA LYS A 31 3.98 9.40 -9.66
C LYS A 31 5.50 9.46 -9.67
N VAL A 32 6.18 8.43 -9.17
CA VAL A 32 7.65 8.33 -9.17
C VAL A 32 8.21 7.94 -10.55
N GLY A 33 7.38 7.44 -11.48
CA GLY A 33 7.79 7.00 -12.81
C GLY A 33 7.52 5.51 -13.09
N GLY A 34 6.71 4.86 -12.25
CA GLY A 34 6.36 3.43 -12.33
C GLY A 34 7.18 2.54 -11.39
N ILE A 35 6.80 1.25 -11.31
CA ILE A 35 7.48 0.24 -10.46
C ILE A 35 8.96 0.10 -10.85
N GLY A 36 9.27 0.19 -12.15
CA GLY A 36 10.64 0.14 -12.65
C GLY A 36 11.51 1.31 -12.19
N GLU A 37 10.93 2.52 -12.09
CA GLU A 37 11.65 3.69 -11.58
C GLU A 37 11.80 3.65 -10.06
N VAL A 38 10.82 3.12 -9.33
CA VAL A 38 10.96 2.83 -7.89
C VAL A 38 12.11 1.83 -7.67
N TRP A 39 12.14 0.72 -8.41
CA TRP A 39 13.21 -0.29 -8.29
C TRP A 39 14.58 0.28 -8.68
N ARG A 40 14.67 1.06 -9.78
CA ARG A 40 15.91 1.71 -10.24
C ARG A 40 16.42 2.77 -9.26
N ARG A 41 15.54 3.60 -8.69
CA ARG A 41 15.90 4.57 -7.66
C ARG A 41 16.34 3.90 -6.38
N ASN A 42 15.66 2.82 -5.98
CA ASN A 42 16.02 2.09 -4.77
C ASN A 42 17.38 1.40 -4.94
N SER A 43 17.63 0.78 -6.11
CA SER A 43 18.93 0.18 -6.47
C SER A 43 20.06 1.22 -6.66
N GLY A 44 19.76 2.39 -7.22
CA GLY A 44 20.73 3.48 -7.40
C GLY A 44 21.01 4.33 -6.15
N SER A 45 20.13 4.28 -5.13
CA SER A 45 20.32 4.97 -3.85
C SER A 45 21.36 4.30 -2.94
N GLY A 46 21.98 3.18 -3.37
CA GLY A 46 22.98 2.45 -2.57
C GLY A 46 22.44 1.84 -1.28
N ARG A 47 21.11 1.75 -1.13
CA ARG A 47 20.41 1.24 0.06
C ARG A 47 19.94 -0.20 -0.06
N ILE A 48 20.16 -0.85 -1.21
CA ILE A 48 19.92 -2.28 -1.39
C ILE A 48 21.25 -2.99 -1.17
N GLU A 49 21.53 -3.34 0.07
CA GLU A 49 22.64 -4.22 0.44
C GLU A 49 22.19 -5.66 0.17
N PHE A 50 22.78 -6.30 -0.84
CA PHE A 50 22.55 -7.71 -1.20
C PHE A 50 23.50 -8.66 -0.47
N PHE A 51 24.24 -8.17 0.54
CA PHE A 51 25.15 -8.96 1.35
C PHE A 51 25.05 -8.55 2.83
#